data_AF-A0A8K0PD96-F1
#
_entry.id   AF-A0A8K0PD96-F1
#
_cell.length_a   1.000
_cell.length_b   1.000
_cell.length_c   1.000
_cell.angle_alpha   90.00
_cell.angle_beta   90.00
_cell.angle_gamma   90.00
#
_symmetry.space_group_name_H-M   'P 1'
#
loop_
_entity.id
_entity.type
_entity.pdbx_description
1 polymer ?
#
loop_
_entity_poly.entity_id
_entity_poly.type
_entity_poly.pdbx_seq_one_letter_code
_entity_poly.pdbx_strand_id
1 'polypeptide(L)'
;MLCYAQEDSHTEGIGPIHISALIPHFLLFHTFSDLIIKSSSIPPEEHRGLFSSAPKPPRLYGLPKVHKEGVPLRPIVSQIDAPTYQLAKFLANSLKMYVGNSPSFEGTFFGGEEPVLSYEAVTQLQINYTRPVIILGPLKDRVNDDLISEFPDKFGSCVPHTTRPKREYEVDGRDYHFVASREQMERDIQNHLFIEAGQFNENLYGTSVASVRQVAE
;
A
#
# COMPACT_ATOMS: atom_id res chain seq x y z
N MET A 1 -7.53 2.07 -6.88
CA MET A 1 -7.81 0.81 -6.15
C MET A 1 -8.09 -0.26 -7.20
N LEU A 2 -7.50 -1.46 -7.08
CA LEU A 2 -7.72 -2.55 -8.04
C LEU A 2 -8.52 -3.69 -7.39
N CYS A 3 -9.23 -4.48 -8.17
CA CYS A 3 -9.82 -5.76 -7.75
C CYS A 3 -9.08 -6.93 -8.47
N TYR A 4 -9.23 -8.21 -8.08
CA TYR A 4 -8.29 -9.31 -8.41
C TYR A 4 -8.81 -10.61 -9.10
N ALA A 5 -10.08 -11.03 -8.98
CA ALA A 5 -10.64 -12.26 -9.56
C ALA A 5 -9.74 -13.54 -9.49
N GLN A 6 -9.71 -14.21 -8.33
CA GLN A 6 -9.06 -15.52 -8.19
C GLN A 6 -10.04 -16.65 -8.54
N GLU A 7 -9.65 -17.54 -9.45
CA GLU A 7 -10.35 -18.81 -9.67
C GLU A 7 -10.00 -19.83 -8.57
N ASP A 8 -11.00 -20.54 -8.08
CA ASP A 8 -10.83 -21.74 -7.25
C ASP A 8 -10.58 -22.96 -8.15
N SER A 9 -9.46 -23.66 -7.95
CA SER A 9 -9.47 -25.10 -7.59
C SER A 9 -8.09 -25.78 -7.68
N HIS A 10 -7.87 -26.71 -6.75
CA HIS A 10 -6.94 -27.84 -6.74
C HIS A 10 -5.83 -27.96 -7.81
N THR A 11 -4.57 -27.99 -7.38
CA THR A 11 -3.59 -29.04 -7.77
C THR A 11 -2.37 -29.06 -6.84
N GLU A 12 -1.55 -30.10 -6.97
CA GLU A 12 -0.62 -30.57 -5.94
C GLU A 12 0.80 -29.99 -6.02
N GLY A 13 1.51 -30.05 -4.89
CA GLY A 13 2.96 -30.26 -4.80
C GLY A 13 3.90 -29.39 -5.65
N ILE A 14 4.35 -28.25 -5.11
CA ILE A 14 5.52 -27.53 -5.62
C ILE A 14 6.56 -27.37 -4.50
N GLY A 15 7.80 -27.80 -4.77
CA GLY A 15 8.93 -27.70 -3.85
C GLY A 15 9.46 -26.26 -3.66
N PRO A 16 10.56 -26.08 -2.90
CA PRO A 16 11.06 -24.75 -2.55
C PRO A 16 11.53 -23.97 -3.79
N ILE A 17 10.78 -22.91 -4.14
CA ILE A 17 11.11 -22.00 -5.24
C ILE A 17 12.29 -21.10 -4.82
N HIS A 18 13.49 -21.44 -5.29
CA HIS A 18 14.66 -20.58 -5.16
C HIS A 18 14.59 -19.42 -6.15
N ILE A 19 14.06 -18.26 -5.73
CA ILE A 19 14.08 -17.03 -6.54
C ILE A 19 15.47 -16.38 -6.45
N SER A 20 16.41 -16.86 -7.27
CA SER A 20 17.72 -16.22 -7.47
C SER A 20 17.64 -15.14 -8.55
N ALA A 21 17.03 -14.00 -8.23
CA ALA A 21 16.90 -12.84 -9.14
C ALA A 21 17.15 -11.51 -8.41
N LEU A 22 18.40 -11.29 -7.96
CA LEU A 22 18.78 -10.08 -7.20
C LEU A 22 20.15 -9.50 -7.64
N ILE A 23 20.38 -9.42 -8.95
CA ILE A 23 21.56 -8.78 -9.56
C ILE A 23 21.11 -7.87 -10.72
N PRO A 24 20.35 -6.80 -10.42
CA PRO A 24 20.96 -5.46 -10.56
C PRO A 24 20.52 -4.44 -9.49
N HIS A 25 19.73 -4.84 -8.49
CA HIS A 25 19.07 -3.92 -7.55
C HIS A 25 20.04 -3.17 -6.60
N PHE A 26 21.25 -3.70 -6.37
CA PHE A 26 22.18 -3.18 -5.36
C PHE A 26 22.71 -1.78 -5.68
N LEU A 27 23.03 -1.52 -6.96
CA LEU A 27 23.53 -0.21 -7.43
C LEU A 27 22.45 0.88 -7.37
N LEU A 28 21.24 0.56 -7.83
CA LEU A 28 20.11 1.49 -7.90
C LEU A 28 19.71 2.04 -6.52
N PHE A 29 19.80 1.21 -5.48
CA PHE A 29 19.43 1.61 -4.11
C PHE A 29 20.49 2.46 -3.43
N HIS A 30 21.79 2.17 -3.63
CA HIS A 30 22.85 3.06 -3.19
C HIS A 30 22.72 4.44 -3.87
N THR A 31 22.49 4.50 -5.18
CA THR A 31 22.31 5.79 -5.87
C THR A 31 21.09 6.57 -5.39
N PHE A 32 20.01 5.90 -4.97
CA PHE A 32 18.80 6.57 -4.48
C PHE A 32 18.97 7.09 -3.04
N SER A 33 19.56 6.31 -2.14
CA SER A 33 19.90 6.78 -0.78
C SER A 33 20.92 7.93 -0.82
N ASP A 34 21.95 7.83 -1.66
CA ASP A 34 22.94 8.90 -1.87
C ASP A 34 22.30 10.18 -2.41
N LEU A 35 21.34 10.05 -3.34
CA LEU A 35 20.61 11.19 -3.91
C LEU A 35 19.75 11.88 -2.85
N ILE A 36 18.99 11.11 -2.06
CA ILE A 36 18.19 11.65 -0.94
C ILE A 36 19.09 12.40 0.03
N ILE A 37 20.19 11.77 0.48
CA ILE A 37 21.11 12.35 1.46
C ILE A 37 21.77 13.63 0.91
N LYS A 38 22.24 13.64 -0.34
CA LYS A 38 22.81 14.84 -1.00
C LYS A 38 21.78 15.95 -1.22
N SER A 39 20.51 15.62 -1.40
CA SER A 39 19.40 16.58 -1.55
C SER A 39 18.86 17.11 -0.22
N SER A 40 19.27 16.52 0.90
CA SER A 40 18.78 16.82 2.24
C SER A 40 19.73 17.72 3.02
N SER A 41 19.20 18.50 3.95
CA SER A 41 20.00 19.34 4.86
C SER A 41 20.60 18.56 6.05
N ILE A 42 20.80 17.24 5.92
CA ILE A 42 21.36 16.42 7.01
C ILE A 42 22.87 16.75 7.16
N PRO A 43 23.37 17.02 8.38
CA PRO A 43 24.79 17.32 8.60
C PRO A 43 25.73 16.17 8.16
N PRO A 44 26.89 16.45 7.54
CA PRO A 44 27.80 15.41 7.04
C PRO A 44 28.27 14.39 8.08
N GLU A 45 28.37 14.80 9.35
CA GLU A 45 28.70 13.94 10.48
C GLU A 45 27.67 12.82 10.71
N GLU A 46 26.39 13.06 10.43
CA GLU A 46 25.32 12.08 10.58
C GLU A 46 25.25 11.10 9.40
N HIS A 47 25.75 11.47 8.22
CA HIS A 47 25.68 10.65 6.99
C HIS A 47 26.28 9.26 7.21
N ARG A 48 27.35 9.14 8.01
CA ARG A 48 28.00 7.86 8.33
C ARG A 48 27.09 6.88 9.06
N GLY A 49 26.11 7.39 9.82
CA GLY A 49 25.10 6.57 10.51
C GLY A 49 23.93 6.14 9.63
N LEU A 50 23.73 6.75 8.46
CA LEU A 50 22.61 6.46 7.55
C LEU A 50 22.82 5.22 6.67
N PHE A 51 24.06 4.71 6.61
CA PHE A 51 24.43 3.54 5.81
C PHE A 51 24.84 2.37 6.70
N SER A 52 24.47 1.15 6.30
CA SER A 52 25.09 -0.06 6.87
C SER A 52 26.50 -0.23 6.30
N SER A 53 27.49 -0.54 7.14
CA SER A 53 28.86 -0.84 6.70
C SER A 53 29.00 -2.21 6.02
N ALA A 54 28.02 -3.10 6.22
CA ALA A 54 27.96 -4.43 5.60
C ALA A 54 26.48 -4.81 5.32
N PRO A 55 25.83 -4.17 4.34
CA PRO A 55 24.42 -4.38 4.08
C PRO A 55 24.15 -5.78 3.51
N LYS A 56 23.07 -6.40 3.98
CA LYS A 56 22.60 -7.73 3.54
C LYS A 56 21.38 -7.56 2.64
N PRO A 57 21.15 -8.41 1.63
CA PRO A 57 19.87 -8.46 0.93
C PRO A 57 18.70 -8.71 1.91
N PRO A 58 17.53 -8.08 1.71
CA PRO A 58 16.35 -8.32 2.55
C PRO A 58 15.98 -9.80 2.58
N ARG A 59 15.64 -10.31 3.77
CA ARG A 59 15.39 -11.74 3.99
C ARG A 59 13.89 -12.03 3.99
N LEU A 60 13.42 -12.72 2.95
CA LEU A 60 12.08 -13.33 2.94
C LEU A 60 12.11 -14.63 3.77
N TYR A 61 11.26 -14.75 4.78
CA TYR A 61 11.04 -15.99 5.53
C TYR A 61 9.57 -16.15 5.91
N GLY A 62 9.16 -17.38 6.23
CA GLY A 62 7.81 -17.69 6.69
C GLY A 62 7.73 -17.92 8.19
N LEU A 63 6.76 -17.31 8.87
CA LEU A 63 6.39 -17.67 10.23
C LEU A 63 5.17 -18.62 10.24
N PRO A 64 5.22 -19.80 10.88
CA PRO A 64 4.08 -20.71 10.99
C PRO A 64 2.82 -20.04 11.57
N LYS A 65 1.68 -20.13 10.88
CA LYS A 65 0.38 -19.75 11.44
C LYS A 65 -0.16 -20.90 12.29
N VAL A 66 0.29 -20.98 13.54
CA VAL A 66 -0.02 -22.07 14.50
C VAL A 66 -1.51 -22.30 14.80
N HIS A 67 -2.39 -21.41 14.35
CA HIS A 67 -3.85 -21.48 14.50
C HIS A 67 -4.59 -21.93 13.22
N LYS A 68 -3.88 -22.49 12.22
CA LYS A 68 -4.46 -22.94 10.95
C LYS A 68 -4.01 -24.35 10.59
N GLU A 69 -4.96 -25.20 10.21
CA GLU A 69 -4.66 -26.51 9.63
C GLU A 69 -3.81 -26.35 8.35
N GLY A 70 -2.94 -27.34 8.09
CA GLY A 70 -1.92 -27.26 7.03
C GLY A 70 -0.75 -26.30 7.33
N VAL A 71 -0.76 -25.59 8.47
CA VAL A 71 0.30 -24.68 8.94
C VAL A 71 0.83 -23.70 7.86
N PRO A 72 -0.04 -22.95 7.17
CA PRO A 72 0.38 -21.98 6.15
C PRO A 72 1.31 -20.93 6.74
N LEU A 73 2.41 -20.64 6.05
CA LEU A 73 3.37 -19.63 6.46
C LEU A 73 2.79 -18.20 6.33
N ARG A 74 3.18 -17.30 7.24
CA ARG A 74 3.07 -15.84 7.08
C ARG A 74 4.39 -15.36 6.45
N PRO A 75 4.42 -14.94 5.18
CA PRO A 75 5.63 -14.38 4.58
C PRO A 75 5.98 -13.06 5.27
N ILE A 76 7.25 -12.89 5.62
CA ILE A 76 7.84 -11.71 6.24
C ILE A 76 9.07 -11.34 5.41
N VAL A 77 9.12 -10.10 4.91
CA VAL A 77 10.34 -9.52 4.31
C VAL A 77 11.05 -8.71 5.39
N SER A 78 12.10 -9.27 5.98
CA SER A 78 12.92 -8.53 6.93
C SER A 78 13.91 -7.62 6.21
N GLN A 79 13.78 -6.32 6.48
CA GLN A 79 14.69 -5.26 6.03
C GLN A 79 15.83 -5.01 7.04
N ILE A 80 15.98 -5.84 8.08
CA ILE A 80 17.07 -5.68 9.05
C ILE A 80 18.41 -5.92 8.35
N ASP A 81 19.38 -5.05 8.59
CA ASP A 81 20.67 -4.94 7.90
C ASP A 81 20.59 -4.62 6.39
N ALA A 82 19.41 -4.31 5.83
CA ALA A 82 19.28 -3.93 4.43
C ALA A 82 19.94 -2.57 4.13
N PRO A 83 20.32 -2.27 2.87
CA PRO A 83 20.95 -0.99 2.50
C PRO A 83 20.20 0.26 2.95
N THR A 84 18.86 0.20 2.99
CA THR A 84 17.97 1.31 3.37
C THR A 84 17.60 1.33 4.85
N TYR A 85 18.01 0.34 5.64
CA TYR A 85 17.51 0.14 7.01
C TYR A 85 17.80 1.33 7.95
N GLN A 86 19.05 1.82 7.94
CA GLN A 86 19.45 2.91 8.83
C GLN A 86 18.86 4.26 8.38
N LEU A 87 18.82 4.54 7.07
CA LEU A 87 18.13 5.70 6.52
C LEU A 87 16.63 5.70 6.88
N ALA A 88 15.95 4.56 6.76
CA ALA A 88 14.54 4.42 7.14
C ALA A 88 14.34 4.66 8.65
N LYS A 89 15.23 4.14 9.50
CA LYS A 89 15.21 4.36 10.95
C LYS A 89 15.44 5.83 11.32
N PHE A 90 16.37 6.50 10.64
CA PHE A 90 16.62 7.93 10.79
C PHE A 90 15.38 8.75 10.42
N LEU A 91 14.84 8.54 9.23
CA LEU A 91 13.64 9.24 8.74
C LEU A 91 12.42 9.00 9.65
N ALA A 92 12.23 7.79 10.15
CA ALA A 92 11.16 7.47 11.10
C ALA A 92 11.29 8.30 12.40
N ASN A 93 12.51 8.48 12.93
CA ASN A 93 12.76 9.31 14.10
C ASN A 93 12.51 10.81 13.80
N SER A 94 12.96 11.32 12.65
CA SER A 94 12.75 12.72 12.25
C SER A 94 11.27 13.05 12.03
N LEU A 95 10.53 12.14 11.38
CA LEU A 95 9.11 12.31 11.06
C LEU A 95 8.19 12.07 12.27
N LYS A 96 8.66 11.41 13.33
CA LYS A 96 7.91 11.15 14.57
C LYS A 96 7.29 12.42 15.18
N MET A 97 7.97 13.56 15.04
CA MET A 97 7.50 14.88 15.51
C MET A 97 6.31 15.44 14.71
N TYR A 98 6.11 15.01 13.46
CA TYR A 98 5.17 15.60 12.51
C TYR A 98 3.91 14.76 12.25
N VAL A 99 3.95 13.44 12.54
CA VAL A 99 2.81 12.54 12.31
C VAL A 99 1.68 12.73 13.34
N GLY A 100 2.03 13.17 14.56
CA GLY A 100 1.08 13.40 15.65
C GLY A 100 0.38 12.12 16.16
N ASN A 101 -0.38 12.22 17.24
CA ASN A 101 -1.24 11.14 17.72
C ASN A 101 -2.53 11.08 16.87
N SER A 102 -2.40 10.69 15.60
CA SER A 102 -3.55 10.43 14.74
C SER A 102 -4.26 9.16 15.25
N PRO A 103 -5.61 9.11 15.37
CA PRO A 103 -6.29 8.00 16.05
C PRO A 103 -6.36 6.69 15.24
N SER A 104 -6.01 6.71 13.96
CA SER A 104 -5.61 5.51 13.21
C SER A 104 -4.27 4.91 13.68
N PHE A 105 -3.63 5.56 14.65
CA PHE A 105 -2.37 5.25 15.30
C PHE A 105 -2.48 5.49 16.81
N GLU A 106 -3.60 5.07 17.44
CA GLU A 106 -3.73 5.03 18.93
C GLU A 106 -2.85 3.91 19.52
N GLY A 107 -1.54 4.09 19.40
CA GLY A 107 -0.54 3.56 20.30
C GLY A 107 -0.16 4.63 21.31
N THR A 108 -0.38 4.38 22.60
CA THR A 108 -0.08 5.35 23.67
C THR A 108 1.42 5.62 23.80
N PHE A 109 1.88 6.82 23.40
CA PHE A 109 3.29 7.26 23.51
C PHE A 109 3.62 8.08 24.78
N PHE A 110 2.82 7.96 25.84
CA PHE A 110 3.15 8.51 27.16
C PHE A 110 3.15 7.39 28.21
N GLY A 111 4.31 7.06 28.76
CA GLY A 111 4.42 6.23 29.97
C GLY A 111 3.72 4.87 29.91
N GLY A 112 3.83 4.18 28.77
CA GLY A 112 3.31 2.84 28.53
C GLY A 112 4.09 2.21 27.39
N GLU A 113 4.18 0.88 27.36
CA GLU A 113 5.01 0.17 26.38
C GLU A 113 4.58 0.50 24.94
N GLU A 114 5.58 0.60 24.05
CA GLU A 114 5.34 0.65 22.60
C GLU A 114 4.42 -0.53 22.25
N PRO A 115 3.23 -0.32 21.63
CA PRO A 115 2.25 -1.38 21.47
C PRO A 115 2.84 -2.49 20.60
N VAL A 116 3.29 -3.56 21.25
CA VAL A 116 3.86 -4.71 20.57
C VAL A 116 2.74 -5.37 19.80
N LEU A 117 2.71 -5.09 18.48
CA LEU A 117 1.83 -5.71 17.50
C LEU A 117 2.10 -7.22 17.47
N SER A 118 1.45 -7.91 18.40
CA SER A 118 1.68 -9.32 18.69
C SER A 118 0.76 -10.17 17.83
N TYR A 119 -0.51 -10.29 18.22
CA TYR A 119 -1.50 -11.11 17.54
C TYR A 119 -2.87 -10.46 17.57
N GLU A 120 -3.42 -10.23 16.37
CA GLU A 120 -4.85 -10.02 16.18
C GLU A 120 -5.51 -11.39 15.98
N ALA A 121 -6.53 -11.69 16.78
CA ALA A 121 -7.32 -12.90 16.62
C ALA A 121 -8.21 -12.76 15.37
N VAL A 122 -8.09 -13.68 14.42
CA VAL A 122 -8.81 -13.63 13.14
C VAL A 122 -9.62 -14.89 12.90
N THR A 123 -10.86 -14.73 12.45
CA THR A 123 -11.74 -15.81 12.02
C THR A 123 -11.65 -15.98 10.50
N GLN A 124 -11.71 -17.22 10.02
CA GLN A 124 -11.86 -17.47 8.58
C GLN A 124 -13.31 -17.20 8.17
N LEU A 125 -13.50 -16.27 7.24
CA LEU A 125 -14.78 -16.00 6.59
C LEU A 125 -14.74 -16.52 5.17
N GLN A 126 -15.81 -17.16 4.73
CA GLN A 126 -16.06 -17.41 3.31
C GLN A 126 -16.57 -16.11 2.68
N ILE A 127 -16.00 -15.74 1.55
CA ILE A 127 -16.37 -14.54 0.79
C ILE A 127 -16.76 -14.94 -0.62
N ASN A 128 -17.79 -14.29 -1.16
CA ASN A 128 -18.36 -14.51 -2.48
C ASN A 128 -18.07 -13.36 -3.45
N TYR A 129 -17.04 -12.56 -3.14
CA TYR A 129 -16.63 -11.38 -3.90
C TYR A 129 -15.11 -11.34 -3.98
N THR A 130 -14.62 -10.75 -5.06
CA THR A 130 -13.22 -10.46 -5.30
C THR A 130 -12.70 -9.43 -4.30
N ARG A 131 -11.60 -9.73 -3.60
CA ARG A 131 -11.01 -8.78 -2.65
C ARG A 131 -10.37 -7.58 -3.37
N PRO A 132 -10.70 -6.34 -2.98
CA PRO A 132 -9.95 -5.18 -3.42
C PRO A 132 -8.49 -5.19 -2.92
N VAL A 133 -7.62 -4.62 -3.73
CA VAL A 133 -6.17 -4.50 -3.57
C VAL A 133 -5.81 -3.01 -3.46
N ILE A 134 -5.05 -2.69 -2.42
CA ILE A 134 -4.52 -1.35 -2.16
C ILE A 134 -3.00 -1.47 -2.09
N ILE A 135 -2.31 -0.82 -3.03
CA ILE A 135 -0.85 -0.77 -3.08
C ILE A 135 -0.39 0.56 -2.51
N LEU A 136 0.47 0.50 -1.49
CA LEU A 136 0.98 1.66 -0.75
C LEU A 136 2.49 1.76 -0.91
N GLY A 137 3.01 2.99 -0.93
CA GLY A 137 4.44 3.28 -1.01
C GLY A 137 4.91 3.71 -2.41
N PRO A 138 6.24 3.86 -2.60
CA PRO A 138 6.83 4.21 -3.89
C PRO A 138 6.46 3.21 -5.00
N LEU A 139 6.38 3.69 -6.23
CA LEU A 139 6.02 2.90 -7.43
C LEU A 139 4.58 2.33 -7.46
N LYS A 140 3.70 2.64 -6.49
CA LYS A 140 2.32 2.12 -6.44
C LYS A 140 1.55 2.25 -7.77
N ASP A 141 1.77 3.35 -8.50
CA ASP A 141 1.06 3.64 -9.75
C ASP A 141 1.56 2.74 -10.88
N ARG A 142 2.89 2.58 -11.00
CA ARG A 142 3.49 1.64 -11.93
C ARG A 142 3.04 0.20 -11.68
N VAL A 143 3.01 -0.24 -10.41
CA VAL A 143 2.54 -1.59 -10.09
C VAL A 143 1.05 -1.76 -10.39
N ASN A 144 0.21 -0.72 -10.24
CA ASN A 144 -1.18 -0.78 -10.70
C ASN A 144 -1.25 -0.95 -12.23
N ASP A 145 -0.51 -0.13 -12.97
CA ASP A 145 -0.50 -0.14 -14.44
C ASP A 145 0.00 -1.50 -14.99
N ASP A 146 1.08 -2.02 -14.40
CA ASP A 146 1.66 -3.33 -14.73
C ASP A 146 0.64 -4.46 -14.45
N LEU A 147 -0.04 -4.45 -13.29
CA LEU A 147 -1.05 -5.49 -12.95
C LEU A 147 -2.28 -5.49 -13.87
N ILE A 148 -2.80 -4.31 -14.23
CA ILE A 148 -3.93 -4.20 -15.17
C ILE A 148 -3.53 -4.65 -16.58
N SER A 149 -2.32 -4.28 -17.03
CA SER A 149 -1.88 -4.57 -18.39
C SER A 149 -1.40 -6.01 -18.60
N GLU A 150 -0.79 -6.63 -17.58
CA GLU A 150 -0.33 -8.03 -17.64
C GLU A 150 -1.48 -9.03 -17.38
N PHE A 151 -2.46 -8.67 -16.54
CA PHE A 151 -3.57 -9.55 -16.15
C PHE A 151 -4.94 -8.84 -16.22
N PRO A 152 -5.38 -8.38 -17.41
CA PRO A 152 -6.60 -7.59 -17.58
C PRO A 152 -7.88 -8.34 -17.19
N ASP A 153 -7.89 -9.67 -17.32
CA ASP A 153 -9.01 -10.53 -16.91
C ASP A 153 -9.17 -10.65 -15.39
N LYS A 154 -8.17 -10.15 -14.64
CA LYS A 154 -8.07 -10.24 -13.18
C LYS A 154 -8.11 -8.89 -12.50
N PHE A 155 -7.46 -7.87 -13.07
CA PHE A 155 -7.37 -6.54 -12.48
C PHE A 155 -8.09 -5.46 -13.30
N GLY A 156 -9.07 -4.83 -12.65
CA GLY A 156 -9.73 -3.61 -13.13
C GLY A 156 -9.60 -2.47 -12.12
N SER A 157 -9.61 -1.23 -12.63
CA SER A 157 -9.81 -0.02 -11.82
C SER A 157 -11.30 0.30 -11.69
N CYS A 158 -11.73 0.69 -10.50
CA CYS A 158 -13.06 1.26 -10.27
C CYS A 158 -13.14 2.73 -10.76
N VAL A 159 -14.30 3.15 -11.26
CA VAL A 159 -14.51 4.53 -11.73
C VAL A 159 -14.77 5.48 -10.55
N PRO A 160 -13.91 6.50 -10.31
CA PRO A 160 -14.08 7.47 -9.24
C PRO A 160 -15.17 8.51 -9.57
N HIS A 161 -15.63 9.26 -8.57
CA HIS A 161 -16.59 10.35 -8.75
C HIS A 161 -15.89 11.72 -8.68
N THR A 162 -16.45 12.74 -9.34
CA THR A 162 -16.02 14.14 -9.16
C THR A 162 -17.16 15.14 -9.36
N THR A 163 -17.11 16.28 -8.67
CA THR A 163 -17.99 17.44 -8.96
C THR A 163 -17.45 18.33 -10.08
N ARG A 164 -16.25 18.04 -10.60
CA ARG A 164 -15.67 18.82 -11.70
C ARG A 164 -16.55 18.69 -12.95
N PRO A 165 -16.83 19.78 -13.69
CA PRO A 165 -17.50 19.67 -14.98
C PRO A 165 -16.76 18.72 -15.93
N LYS A 166 -17.51 17.85 -16.59
CA LYS A 166 -17.04 16.94 -17.63
C LYS A 166 -16.45 17.72 -18.81
N ARG A 167 -15.25 17.36 -19.25
CA ARG A 167 -14.64 17.92 -20.47
C ARG A 167 -15.25 17.28 -21.72
N GLU A 168 -15.01 17.88 -22.86
CA GLU A 168 -15.57 17.43 -24.14
C GLU A 168 -15.13 15.99 -24.51
N TYR A 169 -13.85 15.66 -24.25
CA TYR A 169 -13.26 14.34 -24.51
C TYR A 169 -13.50 13.29 -23.41
N GLU A 170 -14.09 13.68 -22.27
CA GLU A 170 -14.35 12.77 -21.14
C GLU A 170 -15.72 12.10 -21.29
N VAL A 171 -15.82 10.84 -20.86
CA VAL A 171 -17.03 10.01 -20.89
C VAL A 171 -17.44 9.71 -19.46
N ASP A 172 -18.69 10.06 -19.14
CA ASP A 172 -19.31 9.77 -17.84
C ASP A 172 -19.46 8.27 -17.63
N GLY A 173 -19.12 7.79 -16.44
CA GLY A 173 -19.05 6.36 -16.13
C GLY A 173 -17.87 5.61 -16.73
N ARG A 174 -16.91 6.30 -17.39
CA ARG A 174 -15.60 5.73 -17.78
C ARG A 174 -14.44 6.45 -17.09
N ASP A 175 -14.33 7.77 -17.30
CA ASP A 175 -13.21 8.54 -16.75
C ASP A 175 -13.51 8.95 -15.30
N TYR A 176 -14.73 9.46 -15.07
CA TYR A 176 -15.32 9.71 -13.76
C TYR A 176 -16.84 9.51 -13.84
N HIS A 177 -17.49 9.34 -12.69
CA HIS A 177 -18.89 9.71 -12.50
C HIS A 177 -18.98 11.20 -12.18
N PHE A 178 -19.58 11.98 -13.08
CA PHE A 178 -19.63 13.44 -12.98
C PHE A 178 -20.86 13.90 -12.19
N VAL A 179 -20.67 14.24 -10.92
CA VAL A 179 -21.74 14.61 -9.98
C VAL A 179 -22.09 16.10 -10.12
N ALA A 180 -23.30 16.40 -10.60
CA ALA A 180 -23.71 17.77 -10.91
C ALA A 180 -23.94 18.68 -9.68
N SER A 181 -24.31 18.14 -8.52
CA SER A 181 -24.48 18.90 -7.27
C SER A 181 -23.36 18.55 -6.30
N ARG A 182 -22.58 19.57 -5.93
CA ARG A 182 -21.53 19.45 -4.92
C ARG A 182 -22.14 19.10 -3.56
N GLU A 183 -23.28 19.72 -3.23
CA GLU A 183 -24.00 19.52 -1.97
C GLU A 183 -24.50 18.07 -1.83
N GLN A 184 -24.84 17.42 -2.95
CA GLN A 184 -25.17 16.00 -2.96
C GLN A 184 -23.95 15.14 -2.66
N MET A 185 -22.82 15.39 -3.34
CA MET A 185 -21.58 14.64 -3.07
C MET A 185 -21.09 14.84 -1.63
N GLU A 186 -21.24 16.04 -1.05
CA GLU A 186 -20.93 16.30 0.35
C GLU A 186 -21.81 15.51 1.32
N ARG A 187 -23.12 15.39 1.05
CA ARG A 187 -24.03 14.51 1.82
C ARG A 187 -23.62 13.04 1.69
N ASP A 188 -23.26 12.59 0.49
CA ASP A 188 -22.88 11.20 0.25
C ASP A 188 -21.54 10.83 0.92
N ILE A 189 -20.60 11.77 1.00
CA ILE A 189 -19.38 11.66 1.80
C ILE A 189 -19.71 11.58 3.31
N GLN A 190 -20.60 12.44 3.81
CA GLN A 190 -21.05 12.41 5.22
C GLN A 190 -21.79 11.11 5.58
N ASN A 191 -22.51 10.52 4.61
CA ASN A 191 -23.20 9.24 4.76
C ASN A 191 -22.28 8.01 4.59
N HIS A 192 -20.96 8.19 4.59
CA HIS A 192 -19.96 7.13 4.43
C HIS A 192 -20.11 6.28 3.14
N LEU A 193 -20.65 6.85 2.06
CA LEU A 193 -20.76 6.17 0.76
C LEU A 193 -19.42 6.16 -0.01
N PHE A 194 -18.42 6.89 0.49
CA PHE A 194 -17.07 7.00 -0.05
C PHE A 194 -16.03 6.38 0.89
N ILE A 195 -15.12 5.56 0.34
CA ILE A 195 -13.98 5.02 1.10
C ILE A 195 -12.84 6.03 1.25
N GLU A 196 -12.74 6.95 0.28
CA GLU A 196 -11.83 8.08 0.28
C GLU A 196 -12.51 9.24 -0.46
N ALA A 197 -12.29 10.47 0.01
CA ALA A 197 -12.70 11.68 -0.67
C ALA A 197 -11.74 12.82 -0.37
N GLY A 198 -11.62 13.78 -1.29
CA GLY A 198 -10.76 14.95 -1.15
C GLY A 198 -11.16 16.08 -2.08
N GLN A 199 -10.60 17.27 -1.86
CA GLN A 199 -10.81 18.46 -2.69
C GLN A 199 -9.54 18.80 -3.47
N PHE A 200 -9.70 19.10 -4.76
CA PHE A 200 -8.63 19.61 -5.61
C PHE A 200 -9.20 20.65 -6.59
N ASN A 201 -8.60 21.85 -6.64
CA ASN A 201 -9.06 22.99 -7.43
C ASN A 201 -10.58 23.25 -7.26
N GLU A 202 -11.06 23.41 -6.03
CA GLU A 202 -12.47 23.62 -5.65
C GLU A 202 -13.48 22.53 -6.06
N ASN A 203 -13.00 21.43 -6.64
CA ASN A 203 -13.82 20.28 -7.00
C ASN A 203 -13.58 19.12 -6.04
N LEU A 204 -14.63 18.39 -5.71
CA LEU A 204 -14.53 17.16 -4.93
C LEU A 204 -14.20 15.99 -5.84
N TYR A 205 -13.48 15.03 -5.29
CA TYR A 205 -13.14 13.75 -5.88
C TYR A 205 -13.29 12.66 -4.81
N GLY A 206 -13.67 11.45 -5.21
CA GLY A 206 -13.72 10.34 -4.26
C GLY A 206 -13.99 8.98 -4.91
N THR A 207 -13.57 7.92 -4.22
CA THR A 207 -13.83 6.53 -4.62
C THR A 207 -15.02 6.02 -3.80
N SER A 208 -16.14 5.69 -4.47
CA SER A 208 -17.35 5.23 -3.78
C SER A 208 -17.26 3.74 -3.42
N VAL A 209 -17.92 3.33 -2.33
CA VAL A 209 -18.06 1.91 -1.96
C VAL A 209 -18.74 1.12 -3.09
N ALA A 210 -19.70 1.74 -3.80
CA ALA A 210 -20.41 1.15 -4.92
C ALA A 210 -19.50 0.90 -6.12
N SER A 211 -18.66 1.88 -6.50
CA SER A 211 -17.69 1.75 -7.60
C SER A 211 -16.70 0.60 -7.36
N VAL A 212 -16.30 0.38 -6.11
CA VAL A 212 -15.39 -0.72 -5.73
C VAL A 212 -16.14 -2.05 -5.79
N ARG A 213 -17.35 -2.11 -5.22
CA ARG A 213 -18.19 -3.31 -5.23
C ARG A 213 -18.51 -3.79 -6.66
N GLN A 214 -18.77 -2.87 -7.59
CA GLN A 214 -19.07 -3.20 -8.99
C GLN A 214 -17.93 -3.92 -9.73
N VAL A 215 -16.68 -3.80 -9.28
CA VAL A 215 -15.51 -4.53 -9.85
C VAL A 215 -15.15 -5.75 -8.99
N ALA A 216 -15.79 -5.91 -7.83
CA ALA A 216 -15.58 -7.01 -6.90
C ALA A 216 -16.63 -8.14 -7.05
N GLU A 217 -17.79 -7.83 -7.62
CA GLU A 217 -18.92 -8.75 -7.90
C GLU A 217 -18.90 -9.25 -9.35
#